data_AF-A0A3D2FPE7-F1
#
_entry.id   AF-A0A3D2FPE7-F1
#
_cell.length_a   1.000
_cell.length_b   1.000
_cell.length_c   1.000
_cell.angle_alpha   90.00
_cell.angle_beta   90.00
_cell.angle_gamma   90.00
#
_symmetry.space_group_name_H-M   'P 1'
#
loop_
_entity.id
_entity.type
_entity.pdbx_description
1 polymer ?
#
loop_
_entity_poly.entity_id
_entity_poly.type
_entity_poly.pdbx_seq_one_letter_code
_entity_poly.pdbx_strand_id
1 'polypeptide(L)'
;MFKQSLKYFTHLYLFWIGFFTVERLLFLLYNVEISNLEFSQLIEPFLWSIRLDLSSVCYLISPLFLLWIIHLFIPIKRFRIYHKLYFFILIPVLAFGMVAGLEVYHEWGFKINREVVEYLQFPKEA
;
A
#
# COMPACT_ATOMS: atom_id res chain seq x y z
N MET A 1 -2.89 -13.63 26.00
CA MET A 1 -3.51 -12.61 25.14
C MET A 1 -2.49 -11.62 24.59
N PHE A 2 -1.79 -10.82 25.42
CA PHE A 2 -0.86 -9.79 24.94
C PHE A 2 0.28 -10.28 24.03
N LYS A 3 0.98 -11.38 24.40
CA LYS A 3 2.06 -11.97 23.56
C LYS A 3 1.57 -12.41 22.17
N GLN A 4 0.33 -12.92 22.08
CA GLN A 4 -0.27 -13.36 20.81
C GLN A 4 -0.65 -12.15 19.95
N SER A 5 -1.23 -11.11 20.55
CA SER A 5 -1.54 -9.84 19.87
C SER A 5 -0.28 -9.15 19.36
N LEU A 6 0.78 -9.08 20.18
CA LEU A 6 2.05 -8.51 19.75
C LEU A 6 2.62 -9.25 18.55
N LYS A 7 2.67 -10.59 18.62
CA LYS A 7 3.10 -11.41 17.47
C LYS A 7 2.27 -11.11 16.22
N TYR A 8 0.94 -11.03 16.36
CA TYR A 8 0.04 -10.72 15.25
C TYR A 8 0.36 -9.35 14.60
N PHE A 9 0.44 -8.28 15.39
CA PHE A 9 0.71 -6.95 14.86
C PHE A 9 2.10 -6.82 14.25
N THR A 10 3.12 -7.50 14.82
CA THR A 10 4.46 -7.55 14.20
C THR A 10 4.44 -8.24 12.85
N HIS A 11 3.77 -9.39 12.71
CA HIS A 11 3.68 -10.08 11.42
C HIS A 11 2.88 -9.26 10.40
N LEU A 12 1.82 -8.60 10.84
CA LEU A 12 1.01 -7.72 9.99
C LEU A 12 1.82 -6.50 9.49
N TYR A 13 2.62 -5.92 10.37
CA TYR A 13 3.53 -4.84 10.03
C TYR A 13 4.57 -5.27 8.99
N LEU A 14 5.22 -6.41 9.21
CA LEU A 14 6.19 -6.96 8.26
C LEU A 14 5.55 -7.30 6.91
N PHE A 15 4.31 -7.83 6.93
CA PHE A 15 3.55 -8.07 5.70
C PHE A 15 3.37 -6.78 4.89
N TRP A 16 2.94 -5.69 5.51
CA TRP A 16 2.72 -4.43 4.79
C TRP A 16 4.01 -3.79 4.29
N ILE A 17 5.10 -3.85 5.06
CA ILE A 17 6.42 -3.41 4.59
C ILE A 17 6.86 -4.24 3.37
N GLY A 18 6.66 -5.56 3.41
CA GLY A 18 6.92 -6.43 2.27
C GLY A 18 6.05 -6.08 1.06
N PHE A 19 4.76 -5.83 1.27
CA PHE A 19 3.83 -5.42 0.21
C PHE A 19 4.28 -4.15 -0.50
N PHE A 20 4.60 -3.07 0.23
CA PHE A 20 5.08 -1.82 -0.38
C PHE A 20 6.46 -1.97 -1.04
N THR A 21 7.30 -2.86 -0.51
CA THR A 21 8.59 -3.19 -1.14
C THR A 21 8.38 -3.90 -2.49
N VAL A 22 7.45 -4.85 -2.56
CA VAL A 22 7.08 -5.55 -3.80
C VAL A 22 6.43 -4.60 -4.80
N GLU A 23 5.55 -3.70 -4.34
CA GLU A 23 4.95 -2.65 -5.17
C GLU A 23 6.02 -1.81 -5.86
N ARG A 24 7.00 -1.31 -5.09
CA ARG A 24 8.11 -0.53 -5.64
C ARG A 24 9.00 -1.33 -6.57
N LEU A 25 9.29 -2.58 -6.23
CA LEU A 25 10.10 -3.45 -7.09
C LEU A 25 9.42 -3.64 -8.45
N LEU A 26 8.12 -3.95 -8.46
CA LEU A 26 7.35 -4.10 -9.69
C LEU A 26 7.25 -2.77 -10.45
N PHE A 27 7.12 -1.64 -9.76
CA PHE A 27 7.16 -0.31 -10.38
C PHE A 27 8.45 -0.01 -11.12
N LEU A 28 9.59 -0.32 -10.49
CA LEU A 28 10.90 -0.11 -11.12
C LEU A 28 11.12 -1.08 -12.28
N LEU A 29 10.78 -2.36 -12.11
CA LEU A 29 10.93 -3.36 -13.17
C LEU A 29 10.08 -3.04 -14.41
N TYR A 30 8.85 -2.55 -14.20
CA TYR A 30 7.94 -2.20 -15.30
C TYR A 30 8.40 -0.97 -16.09
N ASN A 31 9.10 -0.03 -15.44
CA ASN A 31 9.45 1.26 -16.01
C ASN A 31 10.96 1.48 -16.22
N VAL A 32 11.78 0.44 -16.07
CA VAL A 32 13.25 0.54 -16.14
C VAL A 32 13.72 0.98 -17.53
N GLU A 33 13.06 0.51 -18.59
CA GLU A 33 13.44 0.82 -19.98
C GLU A 33 13.16 2.27 -20.36
N ILE A 34 12.11 2.87 -19.78
CA ILE A 34 11.71 4.26 -20.03
C ILE A 34 12.61 5.24 -19.28
N SER A 35 13.11 4.84 -18.12
CA SER A 35 13.70 5.77 -17.15
C SER A 35 15.22 5.95 -17.29
N ASN A 36 15.91 5.17 -18.15
CA ASN A 36 17.36 5.28 -18.40
C ASN A 36 18.20 5.42 -17.11
N LEU A 37 17.78 4.73 -16.03
CA LEU A 37 18.37 4.91 -14.70
C LEU A 37 19.66 4.10 -14.56
N GLU A 38 20.66 4.71 -13.91
CA GLU A 38 21.82 3.96 -13.43
C GLU A 38 21.43 3.03 -12.28
N PHE A 39 22.19 1.95 -12.09
CA PHE A 39 21.92 0.95 -11.04
C PHE A 39 21.91 1.56 -9.62
N SER A 40 22.71 2.59 -9.38
CA SER A 40 22.73 3.37 -8.12
C SER A 40 21.38 4.03 -7.82
N GLN A 41 20.70 4.53 -8.86
CA GLN A 41 19.42 5.23 -8.78
C GLN A 41 18.24 4.27 -8.55
N LEU A 42 18.42 2.96 -8.78
CA LEU A 42 17.40 1.96 -8.48
C LEU A 42 17.24 1.70 -6.97
N ILE A 43 18.28 1.99 -6.18
CA ILE A 43 18.29 1.76 -4.73
C ILE A 43 17.72 2.96 -3.96
N GLU A 44 17.96 4.17 -4.45
CA GLU A 44 17.51 5.41 -3.81
C GLU A 44 16.01 5.42 -3.44
N PRO A 45 15.07 5.00 -4.33
CA PRO A 45 13.66 4.94 -4.00
C PRO A 45 13.34 4.11 -2.77
N PHE A 46 14.09 3.03 -2.50
CA PHE A 46 13.88 2.18 -1.32
C PHE A 46 14.34 2.83 -0.03
N LEU A 47 15.39 3.65 -0.07
CA LEU A 47 15.90 4.36 1.10
C LEU A 47 14.98 5.53 1.46
N TRP A 48 14.59 6.32 0.44
CA TRP A 48 13.76 7.50 0.65
C TRP A 48 12.31 7.18 1.02
N SER A 49 11.80 6.04 0.57
CA SER A 49 10.44 5.62 0.88
C SER A 49 10.24 5.16 2.31
N ILE A 50 11.30 4.75 3.04
CA ILE A 50 11.17 4.12 4.36
C ILE A 50 10.26 4.94 5.27
N ARG A 51 10.43 6.26 5.33
CA ARG A 51 9.60 7.13 6.18
C ARG A 51 8.13 7.09 5.78
N LEU A 52 7.85 7.06 4.48
CA LEU A 52 6.50 7.00 3.93
C LEU A 52 5.86 5.62 4.14
N ASP A 53 6.62 4.56 3.90
CA ASP A 53 6.17 3.17 4.08
C ASP A 53 5.81 2.92 5.55
N LEU A 54 6.69 3.31 6.48
CA LEU A 54 6.47 3.17 7.92
C LEU A 54 5.19 3.89 8.36
N SER A 55 5.01 5.13 7.91
CA SER A 55 3.81 5.92 8.20
C SER A 55 2.55 5.24 7.64
N SER A 56 2.61 4.79 6.38
CA SER A 56 1.50 4.12 5.69
C SER A 56 1.11 2.81 6.38
N VAL A 57 2.09 1.97 6.76
CA VAL A 57 1.84 0.75 7.52
C VAL A 57 1.15 1.06 8.85
N CYS A 58 1.59 2.09 9.57
CA CYS A 58 0.94 2.53 10.80
C CYS A 58 -0.53 2.94 10.56
N TYR A 59 -0.81 3.70 9.50
CA TYR A 59 -2.19 4.04 9.13
C TYR A 59 -3.03 2.81 8.80
N LEU A 60 -2.50 1.82 8.07
CA LEU A 60 -3.21 0.58 7.73
C LEU A 60 -3.43 -0.33 8.94
N ILE A 61 -2.58 -0.29 9.96
CA ILE A 61 -2.72 -1.12 11.16
C ILE A 61 -3.63 -0.45 12.20
N SER A 62 -3.66 0.88 12.23
CA SER A 62 -4.36 1.66 13.26
C SER A 62 -5.83 1.26 13.46
N PRO A 63 -6.68 1.06 12.42
CA PRO A 63 -8.06 0.62 12.59
C PRO A 63 -8.17 -0.74 13.29
N LEU A 64 -7.30 -1.69 12.95
CA LEU A 64 -7.28 -3.03 13.54
C LEU A 64 -6.78 -2.99 14.98
N PHE A 65 -5.79 -2.14 15.26
CA PHE A 65 -5.26 -1.94 16.60
C PHE A 65 -6.31 -1.30 17.52
N LEU A 66 -7.02 -0.27 17.06
CA LEU A 66 -8.13 0.34 17.79
C LEU A 66 -9.26 -0.66 18.04
N LEU A 67 -9.63 -1.46 17.03
CA LEU A 67 -10.64 -2.52 17.18
C LEU A 67 -10.21 -3.55 18.23
N TRP A 68 -8.93 -3.91 18.28
CA TRP A 68 -8.37 -4.79 19.30
C TRP A 68 -8.40 -4.18 20.70
N ILE A 69 -8.08 -2.88 20.85
CA ILE A 69 -8.20 -2.16 22.14
C ILE A 69 -9.66 -2.18 22.62
N ILE A 70 -10.62 -1.85 21.75
CA ILE A 70 -12.04 -1.85 22.12
C ILE A 70 -12.48 -3.25 22.56
N HIS A 71 -12.01 -4.29 21.85
CA HIS A 71 -12.30 -5.68 22.18
C HIS A 71 -11.80 -6.09 23.58
N LEU A 72 -10.75 -5.44 24.09
CA LEU A 72 -10.21 -5.70 25.43
C LEU A 72 -11.19 -5.30 26.53
N PHE A 73 -11.93 -4.21 26.33
CA PHE A 73 -12.89 -3.69 27.30
C PHE A 73 -14.31 -4.19 27.06
N ILE A 74 -14.68 -4.40 25.78
CA ILE A 74 -16.03 -4.76 25.36
C ILE A 74 -15.94 -5.98 24.43
N PRO A 75 -16.45 -7.17 24.83
CA PRO A 75 -16.36 -8.35 23.99
C PRO A 75 -17.18 -8.20 22.70
N ILE A 76 -16.47 -8.13 21.57
CA ILE A 76 -17.06 -8.00 20.23
C ILE A 76 -17.37 -9.39 19.67
N LYS A 77 -18.67 -9.76 19.63
CA LYS A 77 -19.14 -11.09 19.15
C LYS A 77 -18.69 -11.45 17.72
N ARG A 78 -18.45 -10.46 16.86
CA ARG A 78 -18.12 -10.64 15.42
C ARG A 78 -16.73 -10.13 15.04
N PHE A 79 -15.78 -10.08 15.98
CA PHE A 79 -14.42 -9.56 15.77
C PHE A 79 -13.72 -10.09 14.50
N ARG A 80 -13.83 -11.40 14.25
CA ARG A 80 -13.24 -12.07 13.07
C ARG A 80 -13.86 -11.62 11.74
N ILE A 81 -15.15 -11.28 11.73
CA ILE A 81 -15.84 -10.83 10.51
C ILE A 81 -15.34 -9.44 10.13
N TYR A 82 -15.21 -8.52 11.11
CA TYR A 82 -14.67 -7.19 10.86
C TYR A 82 -13.24 -7.23 10.32
N HIS A 83 -12.39 -8.11 10.87
CA HIS A 83 -11.03 -8.32 10.35
C HIS A 83 -11.05 -8.83 8.90
N LYS A 84 -11.87 -9.82 8.59
CA LYS A 84 -12.00 -10.34 7.21
C LYS A 84 -12.48 -9.26 6.25
N LEU A 85 -13.52 -8.51 6.63
CA LEU A 85 -14.07 -7.44 5.81
C LEU A 85 -13.04 -6.35 5.53
N TYR A 86 -12.25 -5.99 6.54
CA TYR A 86 -11.17 -5.02 6.41
C TYR A 86 -10.19 -5.41 5.29
N PHE A 87 -9.62 -6.62 5.36
CA PHE A 87 -8.68 -7.07 4.32
C PHE A 87 -9.34 -7.36 2.98
N PHE A 88 -10.59 -7.84 2.98
CA PHE A 88 -11.34 -8.10 1.76
C PHE A 88 -11.56 -6.83 0.93
N ILE A 89 -11.74 -5.68 1.58
CA ILE A 89 -11.87 -4.38 0.91
C ILE A 89 -10.50 -3.78 0.60
N LEU A 90 -9.58 -3.81 1.58
CA LEU A 90 -8.31 -3.09 1.49
C LEU A 90 -7.35 -3.66 0.44
N ILE A 91 -7.23 -5.00 0.38
CA ILE A 91 -6.26 -5.64 -0.53
C ILE A 91 -6.59 -5.33 -2.01
N PRO A 92 -7.84 -5.49 -2.49
CA PRO A 92 -8.17 -5.14 -3.87
C PRO A 92 -7.91 -3.66 -4.20
N VAL A 93 -8.22 -2.75 -3.28
CA VAL A 93 -7.99 -1.31 -3.48
C VAL A 93 -6.50 -1.01 -3.65
N LEU A 94 -5.65 -1.57 -2.78
CA LEU A 94 -4.20 -1.38 -2.87
C LEU A 94 -3.60 -2.05 -4.10
N ALA A 95 -4.05 -3.26 -4.45
CA ALA A 95 -3.62 -3.98 -5.64
C ALA A 95 -4.02 -3.23 -6.93
N PHE A 96 -5.24 -2.69 -6.98
CA PHE A 96 -5.68 -1.86 -8.10
C PHE A 96 -4.85 -0.58 -8.20
N GLY A 97 -4.63 0.12 -7.09
CA GLY A 97 -3.81 1.33 -7.06
C GLY A 97 -2.37 1.07 -7.52
N MET A 98 -1.81 -0.08 -7.16
CA MET A 98 -0.51 -0.54 -7.65
C MET A 98 -0.52 -0.72 -9.17
N VAL A 99 -1.43 -1.52 -9.72
CA VAL A 99 -1.49 -1.78 -11.18
C VAL A 99 -1.73 -0.50 -11.96
N ALA A 100 -2.68 0.34 -11.51
CA ALA A 100 -2.95 1.63 -12.13
C ALA A 100 -1.71 2.55 -12.09
N GLY A 101 -0.94 2.52 -11.00
CA GLY A 101 0.30 3.28 -10.87
C GLY A 101 1.40 2.84 -11.84
N LEU A 102 1.46 1.55 -12.19
CA LEU A 102 2.38 1.02 -13.20
C LEU A 102 2.04 1.58 -14.58
N GLU A 103 0.79 1.41 -15.01
CA GLU A 103 0.34 1.78 -16.36
C GLU A 103 0.36 3.30 -16.58
N VAL A 104 -0.12 4.07 -15.61
CA VAL A 104 -0.15 5.54 -15.73
C VAL A 104 1.26 6.11 -15.89
N TYR A 105 2.22 5.60 -15.14
CA TYR A 105 3.61 6.06 -15.27
C TYR A 105 4.23 5.62 -16.61
N HIS A 106 3.91 4.41 -17.08
CA HIS A 106 4.40 3.90 -18.36
C HIS A 106 3.91 4.76 -19.54
N GLU A 107 2.63 5.08 -19.55
CA GLU A 107 2.01 5.84 -20.64
C GLU A 107 2.39 7.32 -20.60
N TRP A 108 2.40 7.93 -19.41
CA TRP A 108 2.48 9.40 -19.28
C TRP A 108 3.78 9.92 -18.67
N GLY A 109 4.63 9.04 -18.13
CA GLY A 109 5.93 9.40 -17.54
C GLY A 109 5.84 10.07 -16.15
N PHE A 110 4.64 10.20 -15.57
CA PHE A 110 4.44 10.70 -14.21
C PHE A 110 3.44 9.85 -13.42
N LYS A 111 3.60 9.84 -12.09
CA LYS A 111 2.70 9.09 -11.20
C LYS A 111 1.32 9.73 -11.16
N ILE A 112 0.31 8.92 -10.78
CA ILE A 112 -1.08 9.38 -10.61
C ILE A 112 -1.11 10.68 -9.80
N ASN A 113 -1.55 11.74 -10.46
CA ASN A 113 -1.74 13.06 -9.90
C ASN A 113 -3.17 13.55 -10.22
N ARG A 114 -3.49 14.77 -9.81
CA ARG A 114 -4.81 15.36 -10.07
C ARG A 114 -5.11 15.49 -11.57
N GLU A 115 -4.11 15.76 -12.39
CA GLU A 115 -4.24 15.95 -13.85
C GLU A 115 -4.68 14.63 -14.51
N VAL A 116 -4.13 13.48 -14.09
CA VAL A 116 -4.60 12.16 -14.54
C VAL A 116 -6.07 11.95 -14.27
N VAL A 117 -6.51 12.31 -13.07
CA VAL A 117 -7.91 12.14 -12.67
C VAL A 117 -8.82 13.09 -13.45
N GLU A 118 -8.38 14.32 -13.71
CA GLU A 118 -9.13 15.29 -14.52
C GLU A 118 -9.24 14.85 -15.99
N TYR A 119 -8.17 14.30 -16.57
CA TYR A 119 -8.17 13.82 -17.94
C TYR A 119 -9.07 12.59 -18.16
N LEU A 120 -9.20 11.72 -17.15
CA LEU A 120 -10.19 10.62 -17.16
C LEU A 120 -11.64 11.12 -17.29
N GLN A 121 -11.92 12.38 -16.96
CA GLN A 121 -13.25 12.99 -17.12
C GLN A 121 -13.53 13.40 -18.58
N PHE A 122 -12.49 13.51 -19.41
CA PHE A 122 -12.58 13.93 -20.81
C PHE A 122 -11.96 12.88 -21.77
N PRO A 123 -12.50 11.64 -21.82
CA PRO A 123 -11.91 10.54 -22.60
C PRO A 123 -11.94 10.74 -24.13
N LYS A 124 -12.48 11.87 -24.63
CA LYS A 124 -12.61 12.16 -26.07
C LYS A 124 -11.52 13.08 -26.62
N GLU A 125 -10.64 13.61 -25.76
CA GLU A 125 -9.54 14.51 -26.15
C GLU A 125 -8.18 13.79 -26.23
N ALA A 126 -8.20 12.46 -26.19
CA ALA A 126 -7.04 11.56 -26.31
C ALA A 126 -6.91 11.00 -27.73
#